data_AF-A0A1V3G9N9-F1
#
_entry.id   AF-A0A1V3G9N9-F1
#
_cell.length_a   1.000
_cell.length_b   1.000
_cell.length_c   1.000
_cell.angle_alpha   90.00
_cell.angle_beta   90.00
_cell.angle_gamma   90.00
#
_symmetry.space_group_name_H-M   'P 1'
#
loop_
_entity.id
_entity.type
_entity.pdbx_description
1 polymer ?
#
loop_
_entity_poly.entity_id
_entity_poly.type
_entity_poly.pdbx_seq_one_letter_code
_entity_poly.pdbx_strand_id
1 'polypeptide(L)' 'MKTVELKDGTKALIDGDGENVKQIRWKKDGIYYSIMLIKAPKIKKEYTIEDVVKTANSMEY' A
#
# COMPACT_ATOMS: atom_id res chain seq x y z
N MET A 1 8.90 7.51 10.55
CA MET A 1 8.10 6.56 9.74
C MET A 1 6.81 7.24 9.34
N LYS A 2 6.38 7.10 8.06
CA LYS A 2 5.13 7.69 7.56
C LYS A 2 4.02 6.62 7.56
N THR A 3 2.79 7.03 7.81
CA THR A 3 1.61 6.14 7.82
C THR A 3 0.49 6.70 6.98
N VAL A 4 -0.42 5.84 6.56
CA VAL A 4 -1.71 6.17 5.93
C VAL A 4 -2.83 5.43 6.65
N GLU A 5 -4.06 5.91 6.49
CA GLU A 5 -5.25 5.28 7.06
C GLU A 5 -6.01 4.52 5.97
N LEU A 6 -6.42 3.28 6.29
CA LEU A 6 -7.32 2.48 5.45
C LEU A 6 -8.79 2.87 5.72
N LYS A 7 -9.71 2.44 4.85
CA LYS A 7 -11.13 2.81 4.90
C LYS A 7 -11.83 2.47 6.23
N ASP A 8 -11.30 1.50 6.97
CA ASP A 8 -11.84 1.02 8.25
C ASP A 8 -11.13 1.63 9.47
N GLY A 9 -10.28 2.64 9.27
CA GLY A 9 -9.51 3.29 10.32
C GLY A 9 -8.19 2.58 10.67
N THR A 10 -7.89 1.44 10.05
CA THR A 10 -6.61 0.74 10.28
C THR A 10 -5.44 1.62 9.81
N LYS A 11 -4.44 1.82 10.68
CA LYS A 11 -3.21 2.52 10.31
C LYS A 11 -2.24 1.57 9.61
N ALA A 12 -1.92 1.89 8.36
CA ALA A 12 -0.90 1.21 7.59
C ALA A 12 0.41 2.00 7.57
N LEU A 13 1.52 1.31 7.73
CA LEU A 13 2.86 1.84 7.56
C LEU A 13 3.21 1.92 6.08
N ILE A 14 3.74 3.07 5.64
CA ILE A 14 4.39 3.17 4.33
C ILE A 14 5.80 2.59 4.45
N ASP A 15 6.03 1.42 3.86
CA ASP A 15 7.33 0.71 3.91
C ASP A 15 8.19 0.98 2.67
N GLY A 16 7.56 1.35 1.55
CA GLY A 16 8.23 1.73 0.32
C GLY A 16 7.48 2.84 -0.41
N ASP A 17 8.16 3.94 -0.69
CA ASP A 17 7.63 5.10 -1.44
C ASP A 17 8.69 5.62 -2.43
N GLY A 18 9.26 4.70 -3.21
CA GLY A 18 10.25 5.00 -4.23
C GLY A 18 9.61 5.14 -5.61
N GLU A 19 10.34 5.69 -6.58
CA GLU A 19 9.85 5.88 -7.96
C GLU A 19 9.21 4.61 -8.55
N ASN A 20 9.88 3.46 -8.41
CA ASN A 20 9.45 2.19 -9.00
C ASN A 20 8.73 1.25 -8.02
N VAL A 21 8.61 1.60 -6.75
CA VAL A 21 8.04 0.73 -5.71
C VAL A 21 7.15 1.54 -4.78
N LYS A 22 5.90 1.09 -4.62
CA LYS A 22 4.98 1.58 -3.60
C LYS A 22 4.54 0.41 -2.72
N GLN A 23 4.68 0.54 -1.42
CA GLN A 23 4.38 -0.53 -0.48
C GLN A 23 3.80 0.00 0.82
N ILE A 24 2.73 -0.65 1.28
CA ILE A 24 2.21 -0.48 2.64
C ILE A 24 2.15 -1.82 3.38
N ARG A 25 2.20 -1.75 4.70
CA ARG A 25 2.05 -2.89 5.61
C ARG A 25 1.12 -2.52 6.76
N TRP A 26 0.26 -3.43 7.18
CA TRP A 26 -0.59 -3.21 8.35
C TRP A 26 -0.86 -4.52 9.09
N LYS A 27 -1.41 -4.41 10.29
CA LYS A 27 -1.88 -5.52 11.09
C LYS A 27 -3.35 -5.36 11.36
N LYS A 28 -4.14 -6.41 11.14
CA LYS A 28 -5.57 -6.46 11.44
C LYS A 28 -5.92 -7.84 11.99
N ASP A 29 -6.63 -7.87 13.11
CA ASP A 29 -7.10 -9.10 13.77
C ASP A 29 -5.99 -10.15 14.01
N GLY A 30 -4.80 -9.66 14.40
CA GLY A 30 -3.63 -10.52 14.64
C GLY A 30 -2.84 -10.90 13.38
N ILE A 31 -3.38 -10.68 12.19
CA ILE A 31 -2.78 -11.02 10.89
C ILE A 31 -2.01 -9.83 10.33
N TYR A 32 -0.83 -10.12 9.76
CA TYR A 32 0.01 -9.12 9.09
C TYR A 32 -0.21 -9.18 7.58
N TYR A 33 -0.41 -8.02 6.98
CA TYR A 33 -0.65 -7.86 5.55
C TYR A 33 0.37 -6.90 4.94
N SER A 34 0.66 -7.10 3.65
CA SER A 34 1.41 -6.15 2.85
C SER A 34 0.90 -6.17 1.41
N ILE A 35 0.86 -4.99 0.80
CA ILE A 35 0.70 -4.85 -0.65
C ILE A 35 1.87 -4.04 -1.17
N MET A 36 2.48 -4.55 -2.23
CA MET A 36 3.55 -3.90 -2.96
C MET A 36 3.16 -3.81 -4.43
N LEU A 37 3.32 -2.63 -5.01
CA LEU A 37 3.29 -2.39 -6.45
C LEU A 37 4.71 -2.12 -6.92
N ILE A 38 5.16 -2.91 -7.91
CA ILE A 38 6.45 -2.75 -8.59
C ILE A 38 6.18 -2.33 -10.02
N LYS A 39 6.74 -1.18 -10.42
CA LYS A 39 6.61 -0.63 -11.77
C LYS A 39 7.58 -1.36 -12.71
N ALA A 40 7.06 -1.93 -13.78
CA ALA A 40 7.90 -2.46 -14.86
C ALA A 40 8.47 -1.31 -15.71
N PRO A 41 9.71 -1.40 -16.23
CA PRO A 41 10.38 -0.29 -16.94
C PRO A 41 9.63 0.27 -18.16
N LYS A 42 8.77 -0.54 -18.79
CA LYS A 42 8.01 -0.15 -19.99
C LYS A 42 6.74 0.64 -19.68
N ILE A 43 6.35 0.71 -18.41
CA ILE A 43 5.12 1.37 -17.98
C ILE A 43 5.41 2.84 -17.71
N LYS A 44 4.75 3.72 -18.48
CA LYS A 44 4.85 5.18 -18.28
C LYS A 44 4.01 5.70 -17.11
N LYS A 45 3.04 4.92 -16.64
CA LYS A 45 2.19 5.31 -15.51
C LYS A 45 3.05 5.38 -14.24
N GLU A 46 2.99 6.52 -13.56
CA GLU A 46 3.49 6.63 -12.19
C GLU A 46 2.44 6.10 -11.22
N TYR A 47 2.89 5.30 -10.24
CA TYR A 47 2.05 4.78 -9.18
C TYR A 47 2.32 5.53 -7.88
N THR A 48 1.28 5.72 -7.08
CA THR A 48 1.34 6.43 -5.80
C THR A 48 1.01 5.50 -4.64
N ILE A 49 1.26 5.95 -3.41
CA ILE A 49 0.76 5.26 -2.21
C ILE A 49 -0.77 5.14 -2.23
N GLU A 50 -1.48 6.10 -2.84
CA GLU A 50 -2.93 6.06 -2.95
C GLU A 50 -3.42 4.87 -3.79
N ASP A 51 -2.69 4.47 -4.84
CA ASP A 51 -3.02 3.27 -5.63
C ASP A 51 -2.95 1.99 -4.76
N VAL A 52 -1.94 1.91 -3.89
CA VAL A 52 -1.77 0.78 -2.97
C VAL A 52 -2.86 0.81 -1.89
N VAL A 53 -3.20 1.98 -1.35
CA VAL A 53 -4.28 2.15 -0.37
C VAL A 53 -5.64 1.77 -0.97
N LYS A 54 -5.92 2.18 -2.21
CA LYS A 54 -7.14 1.75 -2.94
C LYS A 54 -7.22 0.24 -3.04
N THR A 55 -6.11 -0.43 -3.35
CA THR A 55 -6.04 -1.89 -3.44
C THR A 55 -6.27 -2.56 -2.08
N ALA A 56 -5.65 -2.04 -1.00
CA ALA A 56 -5.88 -2.55 0.35
C ALA A 56 -7.35 -2.37 0.79
N ASN A 57 -7.97 -1.26 0.38
CA ASN A 57 -9.36 -0.94 0.68
C ASN A 57 -10.36 -1.75 -0.15
N SER A 58 -9.96 -2.37 -1.27
CA SER A 58 -10.84 -3.26 -2.04
C SER A 58 -10.86 -4.70 -1.52
N MET A 59 -9.94 -5.06 -0.61
CA MET A 59 -9.94 -6.37 0.02
C MET A 59 -11.05 -6.49 1.07
N GLU A 60 -11.66 -7.67 1.12
CA GLU A 60 -12.53 -8.11 2.22
C GLU A 60 -11.69 -8.93 3.19
N TYR A 61 -11.91 -8.74 4.49
CA TYR A 61 -11.20 -9.39 5.58
C TYR A 61 -12.20 -9.95 6.57
#